data_AF-A0A0D0A355-F1
#
_entry.id   AF-A0A0D0A355-F1
#
_cell.length_a   1.000
_cell.length_b   1.000
_cell.length_c   1.000
_cell.angle_alpha   90.00
_cell.angle_beta   90.00
_cell.angle_gamma   90.00
#
_symmetry.space_group_name_H-M   'P 1'
#
loop_
_entity.id
_entity.type
_entity.pdbx_description
1 polymer ?
#
loop_
_entity_poly.entity_id
_entity_poly.type
_entity_poly.pdbx_seq_one_letter_code
_entity_poly.pdbx_strand_id
1 'polypeptide(L)'
;MYSTRVNDKWSAEDDVSLIENAHLERYSTCLWIFPNGMPCNETVRGRDFSGHLRDRHGVVGTPSSQHRCCWNGCQEREFNRDCLIRHLREQHLLWRWPCPTCDQDFTRKNTMFEHRDKNCPRRMA
;
A
#
# COMPACT_ATOMS: atom_id res chain seq x y z
N MET A 1 26.32 -12.41 -32.31
CA MET A 1 26.42 -12.34 -30.85
C MET A 1 25.58 -11.16 -30.39
N TYR A 2 24.36 -11.40 -29.89
CA TYR A 2 23.51 -10.35 -29.35
C TYR A 2 24.08 -9.90 -28.00
N SER A 3 24.71 -8.73 -27.98
CA SER A 3 25.09 -8.05 -26.74
C SER A 3 23.81 -7.48 -26.13
N THR A 4 23.19 -8.24 -25.22
CA THR A 4 22.24 -7.67 -24.26
C THR A 4 23.03 -6.75 -23.35
N ARG A 5 23.01 -5.45 -23.65
CA ARG A 5 23.37 -4.41 -22.68
C ARG A 5 22.39 -4.54 -21.52
N VAL A 6 22.83 -5.17 -20.44
CA VAL A 6 22.16 -5.07 -19.15
C VAL A 6 22.25 -3.58 -18.79
N ASN A 7 21.14 -2.94 -18.46
CA ASN A 7 21.13 -1.55 -18.05
C ASN A 7 21.87 -1.43 -16.71
N ASP A 8 23.17 -1.14 -16.74
CA ASP A 8 24.09 -1.09 -15.59
C ASP A 8 23.81 0.06 -14.58
N LYS A 9 22.59 0.61 -14.58
CA LYS A 9 22.20 1.71 -13.67
C LYS A 9 20.90 1.35 -12.97
N TRP A 10 21.04 0.53 -11.92
CA TRP A 10 20.04 0.37 -10.88
C TRP A 10 19.84 1.70 -10.16
N SER A 11 18.61 2.17 -10.10
CA SER A 11 18.22 3.45 -9.53
C SER A 11 17.42 3.29 -8.24
N ALA A 12 17.28 4.36 -7.47
CA ALA A 12 16.40 4.37 -6.30
C ALA A 12 14.92 4.18 -6.70
N GLU A 13 14.56 4.52 -7.93
CA GLU A 13 13.24 4.26 -8.50
C GLU A 13 13.02 2.75 -8.69
N ASP A 14 14.06 2.01 -9.08
CA ASP A 14 14.01 0.55 -9.23
C ASP A 14 13.80 -0.16 -7.88
N ASP A 15 14.50 0.29 -6.81
CA ASP A 15 14.27 -0.19 -5.44
C ASP A 15 12.81 -0.03 -5.02
N VAL A 16 12.24 1.15 -5.29
CA VAL A 16 10.86 1.46 -4.93
C VAL A 16 9.87 0.65 -5.76
N SER A 17 10.17 0.41 -7.03
CA SER A 17 9.37 -0.47 -7.88
C SER A 17 9.40 -1.92 -7.41
N LEU A 18 10.54 -2.43 -6.90
CA LEU A 18 10.59 -3.75 -6.28
C LEU A 18 9.72 -3.83 -5.02
N ILE A 19 9.80 -2.81 -4.15
CA ILE A 19 8.98 -2.73 -2.94
C ILE A 19 7.49 -2.69 -3.30
N GLU A 20 7.11 -1.87 -4.28
CA GLU A 20 5.74 -1.78 -4.76
C GLU A 20 5.25 -3.12 -5.31
N ASN A 21 6.05 -3.80 -6.13
CA ASN A 21 5.72 -5.14 -6.60
C ASN A 21 5.60 -6.14 -5.45
N ALA A 22 6.52 -6.12 -4.48
CA ALA A 22 6.45 -7.01 -3.32
C ALA A 22 5.12 -6.81 -2.54
N HIS A 23 4.68 -5.56 -2.37
CA HIS A 23 3.38 -5.24 -1.76
C HIS A 23 2.19 -5.71 -2.60
N LEU A 24 2.26 -5.55 -3.93
CA LEU A 24 1.21 -5.97 -4.85
C LEU A 24 1.07 -7.49 -4.93
N GLU A 25 2.16 -8.21 -4.76
CA GLU A 25 2.25 -9.67 -4.82
C GLU A 25 1.98 -10.35 -3.47
N ARG A 26 2.11 -9.60 -2.37
CA ARG A 26 1.82 -10.11 -1.03
C ARG A 26 0.35 -10.49 -0.88
N TYR A 27 0.12 -11.65 -0.30
CA TYR A 27 -1.20 -12.10 0.13
C TYR A 27 -1.48 -11.68 1.57
N SER A 28 -2.67 -11.16 1.81
CA SER A 28 -3.14 -10.73 3.13
C SER A 28 -4.57 -11.23 3.38
N THR A 29 -4.84 -11.65 4.61
CA THR A 29 -6.18 -12.05 5.05
C THR A 29 -7.04 -10.81 5.29
N CYS A 30 -8.18 -10.72 4.62
CA CYS A 30 -9.14 -9.66 4.83
C CYS A 30 -9.91 -9.87 6.14
N LEU A 31 -9.79 -8.96 7.09
CA LEU A 31 -10.52 -9.01 8.36
C LEU A 31 -11.68 -8.00 8.41
N TRP A 32 -12.24 -7.65 7.25
CA TRP A 32 -13.42 -6.81 7.17
C TRP A 32 -14.61 -7.49 7.85
N ILE A 33 -15.33 -6.76 8.70
CA ILE A 33 -16.50 -7.23 9.43
C ILE A 33 -17.76 -6.97 8.61
N PHE A 34 -18.50 -8.04 8.32
CA PHE A 34 -19.80 -7.96 7.68
C PHE A 34 -20.89 -7.45 8.64
N PRO A 35 -22.07 -7.03 8.14
CA PRO A 35 -23.18 -6.61 8.99
C PRO A 35 -23.65 -7.67 10.00
N ASN A 36 -23.39 -8.95 9.74
CA ASN A 36 -23.68 -10.05 10.66
C ASN A 36 -22.62 -10.23 11.77
N GLY A 37 -21.60 -9.37 11.82
CA GLY A 37 -20.52 -9.40 12.81
C GLY A 37 -19.36 -10.36 12.49
N MET A 38 -19.44 -11.13 11.41
CA MET A 38 -18.40 -12.09 11.04
C MET A 38 -17.30 -11.46 10.19
N PRO A 39 -16.02 -11.83 10.39
CA PRO A 39 -14.93 -11.39 9.54
C PRO A 39 -14.94 -12.09 8.17
N CYS A 40 -14.44 -11.40 7.15
CA CYS A 40 -14.36 -11.89 5.78
C CYS A 40 -13.48 -13.12 5.61
N ASN A 41 -12.27 -13.11 6.19
CA ASN A 41 -11.27 -14.18 6.17
C ASN A 41 -10.78 -14.64 4.77
N GLU A 42 -11.17 -13.96 3.69
CA GLU A 42 -10.61 -14.25 2.37
C GLU A 42 -9.15 -13.82 2.30
N THR A 43 -8.32 -14.65 1.67
CA THR A 43 -6.92 -14.30 1.39
C THR A 43 -6.84 -13.60 0.05
N VAL A 44 -6.35 -12.36 0.05
CA VAL A 44 -6.40 -11.48 -1.12
C VAL A 44 -4.98 -11.01 -1.45
N ARG A 45 -4.62 -11.06 -2.73
CA ARG A 45 -3.36 -10.50 -3.23
C ARG A 45 -3.43 -8.98 -3.25
N GLY A 46 -2.33 -8.30 -2.91
CA GLY A 46 -2.30 -6.84 -2.76
C GLY A 46 -2.83 -6.06 -3.96
N ARG A 47 -2.53 -6.51 -5.18
CA ARG A 47 -3.04 -5.91 -6.43
C ARG A 47 -4.55 -6.02 -6.61
N ASP A 48 -5.16 -7.07 -6.04
CA ASP A 48 -6.58 -7.38 -6.22
C ASP A 48 -7.46 -6.77 -5.11
N PHE A 49 -6.85 -6.17 -4.08
CA PHE A 49 -7.54 -5.68 -2.89
C PHE A 49 -8.63 -4.64 -3.19
N SER A 50 -8.39 -3.74 -4.16
CA SER A 50 -9.39 -2.73 -4.58
C SER A 50 -10.62 -3.39 -5.22
N GLY A 51 -10.40 -4.41 -6.06
CA GLY A 51 -11.49 -5.20 -6.65
C GLY A 51 -12.24 -6.00 -5.58
N HIS A 52 -11.52 -6.66 -4.69
CA HIS A 52 -12.10 -7.39 -3.57
C HIS A 52 -13.04 -6.52 -2.71
N LEU A 53 -12.64 -5.30 -2.36
CA LEU A 53 -13.49 -4.39 -1.57
C LEU A 53 -14.75 -3.95 -2.31
N ARG A 54 -14.64 -3.73 -3.62
CA ARG A 54 -15.79 -3.41 -4.47
C ARG A 54 -16.77 -4.58 -4.51
N ASP A 55 -16.27 -5.78 -4.77
CA ASP A 55 -17.08 -6.94 -5.12
C ASP A 55 -17.61 -7.68 -3.87
N ARG A 56 -16.90 -7.63 -2.74
CA ARG A 56 -17.27 -8.32 -1.49
C ARG A 56 -17.84 -7.39 -0.42
N HIS A 57 -17.39 -6.13 -0.39
CA HIS A 57 -17.70 -5.20 0.71
C HIS A 57 -18.46 -3.95 0.27
N GLY A 58 -18.85 -3.86 -1.01
CA GLY A 58 -19.69 -2.77 -1.51
C GLY A 58 -18.99 -1.41 -1.52
N VAL A 59 -17.66 -1.37 -1.58
CA VAL A 59 -16.89 -0.13 -1.72
C VAL A 59 -16.93 0.33 -3.18
N VAL A 60 -18.09 0.85 -3.58
CA VAL A 60 -18.43 1.32 -4.94
C VAL A 60 -18.71 2.82 -4.95
N GLY A 61 -18.66 3.46 -6.12
CA GLY A 61 -19.02 4.86 -6.30
C GLY A 61 -17.87 5.73 -6.80
N THR A 62 -18.06 7.05 -6.71
CA THR A 62 -17.09 8.06 -7.12
C THR A 62 -15.94 8.16 -6.12
N PRO A 63 -14.81 8.78 -6.49
CA PRO A 63 -13.74 9.07 -5.54
C PRO A 63 -14.20 9.82 -4.28
N SER A 64 -15.27 10.62 -4.39
CA SER A 64 -15.89 11.38 -3.30
C SER A 64 -16.88 10.59 -2.44
N SER A 65 -17.28 9.39 -2.86
CA SER A 65 -18.20 8.53 -2.09
C SER A 65 -17.59 8.20 -0.73
N GLN A 66 -18.39 8.39 0.32
CA GLN A 66 -17.97 8.15 1.70
C GLN A 66 -18.18 6.70 2.08
N HIS A 67 -17.15 6.11 2.69
CA HIS A 67 -17.12 4.74 3.15
C HIS A 67 -16.52 4.67 4.55
N ARG A 68 -17.07 3.79 5.38
CA ARG A 68 -16.49 3.49 6.68
C ARG A 68 -15.55 2.28 6.56
N CYS A 69 -14.40 2.34 7.24
CA CYS A 69 -13.58 1.15 7.43
C CYS A 69 -14.27 0.22 8.43
N CYS A 70 -14.58 -1.01 8.03
CA CYS A 70 -15.12 -2.03 8.93
C CYS A 70 -14.10 -3.13 9.22
N TRP A 71 -12.80 -2.84 9.13
CA TRP A 71 -11.77 -3.80 9.52
C TRP A 71 -11.88 -4.14 11.01
N ASN A 72 -11.65 -5.42 11.36
CA ASN A 72 -11.71 -5.87 12.74
C ASN A 72 -10.77 -5.04 13.65
N GLY A 73 -11.34 -4.38 14.66
CA GLY A 73 -10.60 -3.52 15.58
C GLY A 73 -10.29 -2.10 15.09
N CYS A 74 -10.70 -1.72 13.87
CA CYS A 74 -10.51 -0.35 13.39
C CYS A 74 -11.61 0.59 13.91
N GLN A 75 -11.19 1.70 14.52
CA GLN A 75 -12.09 2.71 15.10
C GLN A 75 -12.15 4.00 14.27
N GLU A 76 -11.29 4.15 13.25
CA GLU A 76 -11.33 5.31 12.37
C GLU A 76 -12.60 5.29 11.51
N ARG A 77 -13.20 6.48 11.32
CA ARG A 77 -14.51 6.61 10.67
C ARG A 77 -14.41 7.52 9.47
N GLU A 78 -15.10 7.09 8.43
CA GLU A 78 -15.42 7.81 7.20
C GLU A 78 -14.22 8.30 6.39
N PHE A 79 -14.13 7.75 5.19
CA PHE A 79 -13.14 8.12 4.21
C PHE A 79 -13.85 8.25 2.87
N ASN A 80 -13.36 9.18 2.05
CA ASN A 80 -13.59 9.05 0.64
C ASN A 80 -12.92 7.75 0.11
N ARG A 81 -13.34 7.26 -1.06
CA ARG A 81 -12.90 5.95 -1.56
C ARG A 81 -11.37 5.81 -1.65
N ASP A 82 -10.67 6.80 -2.20
CA ASP A 82 -9.20 6.75 -2.34
C ASP A 82 -8.49 6.79 -0.98
N CYS A 83 -8.99 7.62 -0.06
CA CYS A 83 -8.49 7.67 1.31
C CYS A 83 -8.72 6.34 2.05
N LEU A 84 -9.83 5.64 1.81
CA LEU A 84 -10.08 4.33 2.40
C LEU A 84 -9.04 3.32 1.91
N ILE A 85 -8.83 3.20 0.60
CA ILE A 85 -7.84 2.26 0.03
C ILE A 85 -6.45 2.52 0.60
N ARG A 86 -6.07 3.80 0.69
CA ARG A 86 -4.80 4.21 1.31
C ARG A 86 -4.74 3.83 2.79
N HIS A 87 -5.77 4.15 3.57
CA HIS A 87 -5.87 3.79 4.99
C HIS A 87 -5.69 2.28 5.19
N LEU A 88 -6.36 1.45 4.39
CA LEU A 88 -6.24 -0.01 4.47
C LEU A 88 -4.80 -0.47 4.19
N ARG A 89 -4.14 0.09 3.16
CA ARG A 89 -2.73 -0.21 2.84
C ARG A 89 -1.81 0.11 4.01
N GLU A 90 -1.98 1.28 4.62
CA GLU A 90 -1.12 1.77 5.71
C GLU A 90 -1.36 1.02 7.03
N GLN A 91 -2.63 0.84 7.43
CA GLN A 91 -3.01 0.40 8.77
C GLN A 91 -3.24 -1.11 8.87
N HIS A 92 -3.67 -1.77 7.80
CA HIS A 92 -4.13 -3.15 7.86
C HIS A 92 -3.32 -4.10 6.99
N LEU A 93 -2.84 -3.63 5.84
CA LEU A 93 -1.89 -4.38 5.01
C LEU A 93 -0.44 -4.11 5.39
N LEU A 94 -0.20 -3.09 6.25
CA LEU A 94 1.11 -2.70 6.76
C LEU A 94 2.13 -2.42 5.64
N TRP A 95 1.68 -1.76 4.57
CA TRP A 95 2.58 -1.34 3.50
C TRP A 95 3.57 -0.30 4.03
N ARG A 96 4.86 -0.59 3.85
CA ARG A 96 5.97 0.26 4.28
C ARG A 96 6.90 0.56 3.12
N TRP A 97 7.45 1.75 3.14
CA TRP A 97 8.33 2.31 2.11
C TRP A 97 9.65 2.66 2.79
N PRO A 98 10.58 1.70 2.93
CA PRO A 98 11.91 2.00 3.45
C PRO A 98 12.65 2.95 2.51
N CYS A 99 13.43 3.85 3.09
CA CYS A 99 14.36 4.67 2.34
C CYS A 99 15.50 3.78 1.79
N PRO A 100 15.86 3.88 0.50
CA PRO A 100 16.94 3.04 -0.06
C PRO A 100 18.33 3.43 0.46
N THR A 101 18.47 4.63 1.04
CA THR A 101 19.75 5.15 1.53
C THR A 101 19.90 5.13 3.04
N CYS A 102 18.82 4.98 3.81
CA CYS A 102 18.88 4.91 5.28
C CYS A 102 17.86 3.94 5.87
N ASP A 103 17.94 3.66 7.17
CA ASP A 103 17.11 2.62 7.81
C ASP A 103 15.71 3.13 8.23
N GLN A 104 15.27 4.30 7.73
CA GLN A 104 13.95 4.84 8.06
C GLN A 104 12.84 4.25 7.19
N ASP A 105 11.74 3.84 7.81
CA ASP A 105 10.51 3.41 7.14
C ASP A 105 9.45 4.49 7.12
N PHE A 106 8.65 4.49 6.06
CA PHE A 106 7.53 5.40 5.89
C PHE A 106 6.26 4.61 5.56
N THR A 107 5.11 5.11 6.01
CA THR A 107 3.80 4.52 5.63
C THR A 107 3.42 4.86 4.19
N ARG A 108 4.03 5.89 3.59
CA ARG A 108 3.71 6.39 2.25
C ARG A 108 4.94 6.55 1.36
N LYS A 109 4.77 6.23 0.07
CA LYS A 109 5.79 6.36 -0.98
C LYS A 109 6.29 7.80 -1.14
N ASN A 110 5.37 8.78 -1.25
CA ASN A 110 5.75 10.18 -1.43
C ASN A 110 6.52 10.75 -0.25
N THR A 111 6.14 10.42 0.98
CA THR A 111 6.85 10.91 2.18
C THR A 111 8.25 10.32 2.27
N MET A 112 8.44 9.06 1.83
CA MET A 112 9.78 8.47 1.70
C MET A 112 10.62 9.22 0.66
N PHE A 113 10.06 9.53 -0.52
CA PHE A 113 10.79 10.30 -1.54
C PHE A 113 11.18 11.70 -1.05
N GLU A 114 10.25 12.41 -0.42
CA GLU A 114 10.53 13.72 0.18
C GLU A 114 11.65 13.63 1.23
N HIS A 115 11.64 12.59 2.06
CA HIS A 115 12.75 12.31 2.97
C HIS A 115 14.05 12.04 2.21
N ARG A 116 14.06 11.10 1.27
CA ARG A 116 15.23 10.72 0.45
C ARG A 116 15.87 11.94 -0.20
N ASP A 117 15.05 12.87 -0.70
CA ASP A 117 15.49 14.02 -1.49
C ASP A 117 15.95 15.19 -0.65
N LYS A 118 15.35 15.42 0.52
CA LYS A 118 15.57 16.66 1.30
C LYS A 118 16.08 16.46 2.71
N ASN A 119 15.89 15.30 3.31
CA ASN A 119 16.10 15.10 4.75
C ASN A 119 16.91 13.84 5.07
N CYS A 120 17.39 13.11 4.06
CA CYS A 120 18.10 11.86 4.30
C CYS A 120 19.53 12.10 4.74
N PRO A 121 19.90 11.75 6.00
CA PRO A 121 21.22 12.05 6.55
C PRO A 121 22.34 11.32 5.82
N ARG A 122 22.05 10.16 5.23
CA ARG A 122 23.02 9.33 4.49
C ARG A 122 23.20 9.74 3.02
N ARG A 123 22.37 10.66 2.52
CA ARG A 123 22.52 11.21 1.16
C ARG A 123 23.20 12.58 1.15
N MET A 124 23.09 13.32 2.26
CA MET A 124 23.76 14.61 2.45
C MET A 124 25.20 14.50 2.97
N ALA A 125 25.68 13.28 3.19
CA ALA A 125 27.03 12.96 3.65
C ALA A 125 27.97 12.67 2.48
#